data_AF-O02092-F1
#
_entry.id   AF-O02092-F1
#
_cell.length_a   1.000
_cell.length_b   1.000
_cell.length_c   1.000
_cell.angle_alpha   90.00
_cell.angle_beta   90.00
_cell.angle_gamma   90.00
#
_symmetry.space_group_name_H-M   'P 1'
#
loop_
_entity.id
_entity.type
_entity.pdbx_description
1 polymer ?
#
loop_
_entity_poly.entity_id
_entity_poly.type
_entity_poly.pdbx_seq_one_letter_code
_entity_poly.pdbx_strand_id
1 'polypeptide(L)'
;MSSGGGNQKSDGQVEEDAAECKFPKEFETTTCDALLTAEVYLLLEHRRQSSESKDEIEEMSEVFIKTLNYARRMSRFKNRETIRAVRAIFSEKHLHKFEVAQIANLCPENAEEAKALVPSLENKIEESELEEVLKDLQSKRTFQ
;
A
#
# COMPACT_ATOMS: atom_id res chain seq x y z
N MET A 1 45.23 -12.50 3.45
CA MET A 1 44.11 -13.40 3.87
C MET A 1 42.86 -12.55 4.00
N SER A 2 41.83 -12.90 3.23
CA SER A 2 40.40 -12.54 3.31
C SER A 2 39.87 -12.75 1.88
N SER A 3 39.70 -14.01 1.45
CA SER A 3 38.49 -14.85 1.65
C SER A 3 37.21 -14.12 1.29
N GLY A 4 36.59 -14.60 0.20
CA GLY A 4 35.46 -13.97 -0.46
C GLY A 4 34.20 -13.90 0.39
N GLY A 5 33.50 -12.78 0.26
CA GLY A 5 32.10 -12.67 0.65
C GLY A 5 31.28 -13.54 -0.29
N GLY A 6 30.93 -14.74 0.19
CA GLY A 6 29.98 -15.60 -0.48
C GLY A 6 28.68 -14.85 -0.70
N ASN A 7 28.26 -14.77 -1.96
CA ASN A 7 26.88 -14.49 -2.32
C ASN A 7 26.05 -15.63 -1.73
N GLN A 8 25.58 -15.47 -0.49
CA GLN A 8 24.61 -16.37 0.12
C GLN A 8 23.39 -16.32 -0.78
N LYS A 9 23.27 -17.31 -1.67
CA LYS A 9 22.02 -17.60 -2.36
C LYS A 9 21.00 -17.86 -1.27
N SER A 10 20.15 -16.86 -1.04
CA SER A 10 19.12 -16.87 -0.02
C SER A 10 18.20 -18.06 -0.22
N ASP A 11 17.88 -18.69 0.90
CA ASP A 11 16.97 -19.80 1.12
C ASP A 11 15.86 -19.91 0.06
N GLY A 12 15.80 -21.07 -0.64
CA GLY A 12 14.78 -21.49 -1.62
C GLY A 12 13.80 -20.41 -2.11
N GLN A 13 14.28 -19.48 -2.95
CA GLN A 13 13.47 -18.42 -3.56
C GLN A 13 12.18 -19.02 -4.13
N VAL A 14 11.06 -18.71 -3.46
CA VAL A 14 9.73 -18.90 -4.05
C VAL A 14 9.67 -17.98 -5.26
N GLU A 15 9.15 -18.49 -6.39
CA GLU A 15 8.85 -17.63 -7.53
C GLU A 15 7.78 -16.63 -7.11
N GLU A 16 8.18 -15.38 -6.91
CA GLU A 16 7.30 -14.30 -6.48
C GLU A 16 6.32 -13.96 -7.60
N ASP A 17 5.04 -13.86 -7.24
CA ASP A 17 3.98 -13.50 -8.17
C ASP A 17 2.88 -12.74 -7.43
N ALA A 18 2.80 -11.43 -7.68
CA ALA A 18 1.79 -10.58 -7.10
C ALA A 18 0.36 -10.93 -7.58
N ALA A 19 0.21 -11.48 -8.80
CA ALA A 19 -1.07 -11.93 -9.32
C ALA A 19 -1.62 -13.15 -8.57
N GLU A 20 -0.76 -13.88 -7.85
CA GLU A 20 -1.13 -15.02 -6.99
C GLU A 20 -0.90 -14.74 -5.50
N CYS A 21 -0.58 -13.49 -5.11
CA CYS A 21 -0.14 -13.12 -3.75
C CYS A 21 1.03 -13.96 -3.21
N LYS A 22 1.95 -14.40 -4.08
CA LYS A 22 3.19 -15.07 -3.69
C LYS A 22 4.27 -14.03 -3.40
N PHE A 23 4.45 -13.69 -2.13
CA PHE A 23 5.50 -12.79 -1.67
C PHE A 23 6.56 -13.53 -0.82
N PRO A 24 7.75 -12.95 -0.65
CA PRO A 24 8.74 -13.43 0.32
C PRO A 24 8.16 -13.53 1.73
N LYS A 25 8.59 -14.54 2.49
CA LYS A 25 7.99 -14.90 3.80
C LYS A 25 8.07 -13.77 4.84
N GLU A 26 9.06 -12.90 4.74
CA GLU A 26 9.19 -11.71 5.58
C GLU A 26 7.99 -10.76 5.45
N PHE A 27 7.40 -10.68 4.26
CA PHE A 27 6.20 -9.87 4.02
C PHE A 27 4.95 -10.55 4.55
N GLU A 28 4.93 -11.86 4.75
CA GLU A 28 3.77 -12.59 5.29
C GLU A 28 3.66 -12.55 6.82
N THR A 29 4.66 -11.97 7.50
CA THR A 29 4.63 -11.80 8.96
C THR A 29 3.54 -10.83 9.41
N THR A 30 3.01 -11.03 10.62
CA THR A 30 2.00 -10.13 11.23
C THR A 30 2.56 -8.75 11.58
N THR A 31 3.89 -8.63 11.67
CA THR A 31 4.61 -7.37 11.91
C THR A 31 4.85 -6.57 10.63
N CYS A 32 4.60 -7.16 9.46
CA CYS A 32 4.73 -6.51 8.17
C CYS A 32 3.34 -6.20 7.61
N ASP A 33 3.10 -4.95 7.27
CA ASP A 33 1.86 -4.50 6.65
C ASP A 33 2.14 -3.75 5.34
N ALA A 34 1.19 -3.81 4.41
CA ALA A 34 1.27 -3.12 3.13
C ALA A 34 0.65 -1.73 3.29
N LEU A 35 1.50 -0.69 3.36
CA LEU A 35 1.03 0.69 3.52
C LEU A 35 0.32 1.20 2.25
N LEU A 36 -0.75 1.97 2.46
CA LEU A 36 -1.38 2.75 1.41
C LEU A 36 -0.46 3.90 0.99
N THR A 37 -0.57 4.34 -0.26
CA THR A 37 0.17 5.51 -0.75
C THR A 37 -0.14 6.76 0.10
N ALA A 38 -1.37 6.85 0.59
CA ALA A 38 -1.83 7.87 1.53
C ALA A 38 -1.11 7.81 2.90
N GLU A 39 -0.87 6.61 3.43
CA GLU A 39 -0.16 6.43 4.70
C GLU A 39 1.33 6.79 4.54
N VAL A 40 1.93 6.37 3.42
CA VAL A 40 3.30 6.76 3.05
C VAL A 40 3.40 8.29 2.95
N TYR A 41 2.45 8.95 2.32
CA TYR A 41 2.41 10.41 2.23
C TYR A 41 2.41 11.07 3.62
N LEU A 42 1.54 10.62 4.52
CA LEU A 42 1.46 11.17 5.88
C LEU A 42 2.76 11.00 6.68
N LEU A 43 3.41 9.83 6.55
CA LEU A 43 4.69 9.57 7.21
C LEU A 43 5.80 10.50 6.71
N LEU A 44 5.90 10.67 5.39
CA LEU A 44 6.89 11.54 4.77
C LEU A 44 6.61 13.01 5.06
N GLU A 45 5.34 13.43 5.03
CA GLU A 45 4.95 14.81 5.37
C GLU A 45 5.28 15.13 6.84
N HIS A 46 4.99 14.22 7.76
CA HIS A 46 5.35 14.36 9.17
C HIS A 46 6.88 14.46 9.36
N ARG A 47 7.66 13.62 8.67
CA ARG A 47 9.13 13.69 8.71
C ARG A 47 9.65 15.04 8.21
N ARG A 48 9.10 15.56 7.10
CA ARG A 48 9.46 16.87 6.56
C ARG A 48 9.18 17.99 7.56
N GLN A 49 7.96 18.03 8.13
CA GLN A 49 7.57 19.03 9.12
C GLN A 49 8.45 18.98 10.37
N SER A 50 8.83 17.78 10.83
CA SER A 50 9.70 17.63 11.99
C SER A 50 11.11 18.18 11.74
N SER A 51 11.69 17.96 10.56
CA SER A 51 13.02 18.51 10.25
C SER A 51 12.99 20.03 10.09
N GLU A 52 11.95 20.57 9.43
CA GLU A 52 11.75 22.03 9.32
C GLU A 52 11.59 22.70 10.68
N SER A 53 10.94 22.03 11.65
CA SER A 53 10.75 22.57 13.00
C SER A 53 12.00 22.58 13.89
N LYS A 54 13.02 21.77 13.55
CA LYS A 54 14.22 21.59 14.38
C LYS A 54 15.39 22.48 13.92
N ASP A 55 15.20 23.32 12.90
CA ASP A 55 16.27 23.99 12.16
C ASP A 55 17.37 23.02 11.68
N GLU A 56 17.04 21.72 11.61
CA GLU A 56 17.84 20.70 10.94
C GLU A 56 17.61 20.92 9.44
N ILE A 57 18.26 21.95 8.87
CA ILE A 57 18.41 22.19 7.43
C ILE A 57 19.33 21.12 6.83
N GLU A 58 19.18 19.85 7.24
CA GLU A 58 19.60 18.78 6.35
C GLU A 58 18.62 18.87 5.18
N GLU A 59 19.07 19.49 4.09
CA GLU A 59 18.33 19.50 2.84
C GLU A 59 17.89 18.06 2.57
N MET A 60 16.58 17.83 2.66
CA MET A 60 16.01 16.51 2.44
C MET A 60 16.52 15.98 1.11
N SER A 61 16.97 14.72 1.11
CA SER A 61 17.57 14.14 -0.09
C SER A 61 16.62 14.23 -1.28
N GLU A 62 17.17 14.36 -2.49
CA GLU A 62 16.37 14.43 -3.72
C GLU A 62 15.42 13.23 -3.85
N VAL A 63 15.87 12.04 -3.43
CA VAL A 63 15.04 10.82 -3.39
C VAL A 63 13.87 10.99 -2.43
N PHE A 64 14.10 11.52 -1.22
CA PHE A 64 13.02 11.79 -0.27
C PHE A 64 11.98 12.76 -0.85
N ILE A 65 12.44 13.88 -1.43
CA ILE A 65 11.55 14.88 -2.03
C ILE A 65 10.74 14.29 -3.19
N LYS A 66 11.37 13.51 -4.07
CA LYS A 66 10.69 12.82 -5.17
C LYS A 66 9.65 11.83 -4.66
N THR A 67 9.98 11.02 -3.66
CA THR A 67 9.04 10.05 -3.05
C THR A 67 7.87 10.76 -2.38
N LEU A 68 8.12 11.84 -1.63
CA LEU A 68 7.07 12.65 -1.01
C LEU A 68 6.13 13.25 -2.07
N ASN A 69 6.68 13.81 -3.16
CA ASN A 69 5.89 14.37 -4.25
C ASN A 69 5.08 13.30 -4.99
N TYR A 70 5.65 12.13 -5.21
CA TYR A 70 4.94 10.99 -5.79
C TYR A 70 3.77 10.57 -4.88
N ALA A 71 4.05 10.32 -3.60
CA ALA A 71 3.05 9.90 -2.63
C ALA A 71 1.93 10.94 -2.53
N ARG A 72 2.28 12.24 -2.45
CA ARG A 72 1.29 13.35 -2.43
C ARG A 72 0.36 13.32 -3.64
N ARG A 73 0.92 13.08 -4.84
CA ARG A 73 0.16 13.10 -6.10
C ARG A 73 -0.72 11.87 -6.26
N MET A 74 -0.25 10.71 -5.81
CA MET A 74 -0.92 9.42 -5.99
C MET A 74 -1.83 9.05 -4.82
N SER A 75 -1.73 9.75 -3.68
CA SER A 75 -2.63 9.57 -2.54
C SER A 75 -4.07 9.91 -2.92
N ARG A 76 -4.94 8.91 -2.82
CA ARG A 76 -6.39 9.07 -2.99
C ARG A 76 -7.08 9.64 -1.76
N PHE A 77 -6.45 9.49 -0.60
CA PHE A 77 -6.96 9.95 0.69
C PHE A 77 -5.93 10.85 1.37
N LYS A 78 -6.37 11.99 1.91
CA LYS A 78 -5.50 12.96 2.60
C LYS A 78 -5.78 13.06 4.09
N ASN A 79 -7.00 12.72 4.48
CA ASN A 79 -7.47 12.80 5.86
C ASN A 79 -7.16 11.49 6.63
N ARG A 80 -6.63 11.60 7.86
CA ARG A 80 -6.23 10.45 8.70
C ARG A 80 -7.42 9.60 9.11
N GLU A 81 -8.52 10.24 9.47
CA GLU A 81 -9.77 9.59 9.84
C GLU A 81 -10.37 8.85 8.63
N THR A 82 -10.32 9.45 7.44
CA THR A 82 -10.74 8.82 6.19
C THR A 82 -9.89 7.60 5.88
N ILE A 83 -8.56 7.68 6.00
CA ILE A 83 -7.65 6.54 5.78
C ILE A 83 -7.98 5.38 6.73
N ARG A 84 -8.22 5.68 8.01
CA ARG A 84 -8.63 4.67 9.00
C ARG A 84 -9.98 4.05 8.62
N ALA A 85 -10.95 4.86 8.21
CA ALA A 85 -12.25 4.38 7.76
C ALA A 85 -12.14 3.50 6.51
N VAL A 86 -11.23 3.84 5.57
CA VAL A 86 -10.94 3.02 4.39
C VAL A 86 -10.42 1.64 4.80
N ARG A 87 -9.46 1.56 5.73
CA ARG A 87 -8.98 0.27 6.27
C ARG A 87 -10.09 -0.54 6.94
N ALA A 88 -11.02 0.13 7.63
CA ALA A 88 -12.13 -0.53 8.31
C ALA A 88 -13.08 -1.25 7.33
N ILE A 89 -13.28 -0.72 6.11
CA ILE A 89 -14.12 -1.36 5.08
C ILE A 89 -13.64 -2.79 4.78
N PHE A 90 -12.32 -3.02 4.81
CA PHE A 90 -11.72 -4.30 4.47
C PHE A 90 -11.52 -5.24 5.66
N SER A 91 -11.81 -4.81 6.89
CA SER A 91 -11.43 -5.57 8.10
C SER A 91 -12.10 -6.94 8.23
N GLU A 92 -13.29 -7.10 7.63
CA GLU A 92 -14.04 -8.37 7.60
C GLU A 92 -13.94 -9.09 6.25
N LYS A 93 -13.24 -8.48 5.28
CA LYS A 93 -13.03 -9.06 3.95
C LYS A 93 -11.80 -9.93 4.04
N HIS A 94 -11.91 -11.22 3.72
CA HIS A 94 -10.79 -12.18 3.75
C HIS A 94 -9.78 -11.93 2.60
N LEU A 95 -9.29 -10.70 2.49
CA LEU A 95 -8.37 -10.23 1.46
C LEU A 95 -6.95 -10.14 2.02
N HIS A 96 -5.99 -10.35 1.12
CA HIS A 96 -4.59 -10.18 1.41
C HIS A 96 -4.26 -8.68 1.54
N LYS A 97 -3.31 -8.32 2.39
CA LYS A 97 -2.90 -6.91 2.61
C LYS A 97 -2.44 -6.21 1.33
N PHE A 98 -1.82 -6.94 0.41
CA PHE A 98 -1.51 -6.44 -0.93
C PHE A 98 -2.77 -6.03 -1.70
N GLU A 99 -3.79 -6.90 -1.75
CA GLU A 99 -5.05 -6.63 -2.44
C GLU A 99 -5.76 -5.42 -1.86
N VAL A 100 -5.82 -5.33 -0.52
CA VAL A 100 -6.38 -4.16 0.17
C VAL A 100 -5.64 -2.88 -0.23
N ALA A 101 -4.31 -2.91 -0.23
CA ALA A 101 -3.50 -1.76 -0.64
C ALA A 101 -3.72 -1.40 -2.11
N GLN A 102 -3.81 -2.38 -3.01
CA GLN A 102 -4.05 -2.17 -4.43
C GLN A 102 -5.44 -1.56 -4.69
N ILE A 103 -6.50 -2.11 -4.11
CA ILE A 103 -7.86 -1.59 -4.27
C ILE A 103 -7.94 -0.14 -3.75
N ALA A 104 -7.39 0.12 -2.55
CA ALA A 104 -7.43 1.45 -1.95
C ALA A 104 -6.59 2.49 -2.74
N ASN A 105 -5.45 2.09 -3.32
CA ASN A 105 -4.59 3.00 -4.09
C ASN A 105 -5.14 3.27 -5.50
N LEU A 106 -5.62 2.22 -6.18
CA LEU A 106 -6.12 2.30 -7.56
C LEU A 106 -7.52 2.92 -7.59
N CYS A 107 -8.36 2.64 -6.58
CA CYS A 107 -9.77 2.99 -6.53
C CYS A 107 -10.55 2.61 -7.81
N PRO A 108 -10.66 1.31 -8.14
CA PRO A 108 -11.44 0.84 -9.28
C PRO A 108 -12.90 1.35 -9.24
N GLU A 109 -13.49 1.53 -10.41
CA GLU A 109 -14.86 2.00 -10.57
C GLU A 109 -15.90 0.90 -10.32
N ASN A 110 -15.55 -0.35 -10.65
CA ASN A 110 -16.42 -1.53 -10.56
C ASN A 110 -15.59 -2.82 -10.33
N ALA A 111 -16.27 -3.94 -10.07
CA ALA A 111 -15.67 -5.23 -9.78
C ALA A 111 -14.88 -5.81 -10.95
N GLU A 112 -15.33 -5.60 -12.20
CA GLU A 112 -14.63 -6.04 -13.40
C GLU A 112 -13.25 -5.38 -13.51
N GLU A 113 -13.19 -4.05 -13.37
CA GLU A 113 -11.93 -3.30 -13.37
C GLU A 113 -11.03 -3.72 -12.20
N ALA A 114 -11.60 -3.91 -11.00
CA ALA A 114 -10.85 -4.34 -9.83
C ALA A 114 -10.16 -5.70 -10.05
N LYS A 115 -10.87 -6.69 -10.59
CA LYS A 115 -10.29 -8.01 -10.91
C LYS A 115 -9.29 -7.94 -12.06
N ALA A 116 -9.54 -7.11 -13.07
CA ALA A 116 -8.61 -6.92 -14.18
C ALA A 116 -7.28 -6.29 -13.72
N LEU A 117 -7.33 -5.34 -12.78
CA LEU A 117 -6.15 -4.67 -12.22
C LEU A 117 -5.45 -5.49 -11.12
N VAL A 118 -6.21 -6.31 -10.39
CA VAL A 118 -5.72 -7.12 -9.26
C VAL A 118 -6.18 -8.58 -9.46
N PRO A 119 -5.47 -9.36 -10.31
CA PRO A 119 -5.91 -10.70 -10.69
C PRO A 119 -6.04 -11.69 -9.52
N SER A 120 -5.34 -11.45 -8.40
CA SER A 120 -5.43 -12.32 -7.21
C SER A 120 -6.81 -12.28 -6.52
N LEU A 121 -7.66 -11.31 -6.87
CA LEU A 121 -9.05 -11.24 -6.43
C LEU A 121 -9.94 -12.28 -7.10
N GLU A 122 -9.50 -12.87 -8.21
CA GLU A 122 -10.31 -13.82 -8.96
C GLU A 122 -10.68 -15.04 -8.10
N ASN A 123 -11.97 -15.38 -8.07
CA ASN A 123 -12.55 -16.43 -7.21
C ASN A 123 -12.35 -16.24 -5.69
N LYS A 124 -11.86 -15.09 -5.21
CA LYS A 124 -11.61 -14.83 -3.78
C LYS A 124 -12.71 -14.05 -3.09
N ILE A 125 -13.37 -13.17 -3.83
CA ILE A 125 -14.48 -12.32 -3.39
C ILE A 125 -15.56 -12.31 -4.47
N GLU A 126 -16.82 -12.38 -4.04
CA GLU A 126 -17.96 -12.31 -4.96
C GLU A 126 -18.08 -10.90 -5.56
N GLU A 127 -18.54 -10.81 -6.81
CA GLU A 127 -18.63 -9.52 -7.51
C GLU A 127 -19.57 -8.55 -6.80
N SER A 128 -20.71 -9.02 -6.29
CA SER A 128 -21.65 -8.18 -5.55
C SER A 128 -21.06 -7.61 -4.26
N GLU A 129 -20.24 -8.40 -3.56
CA GLU A 129 -19.54 -7.97 -2.35
C GLU A 129 -18.43 -6.96 -2.68
N LEU A 130 -17.68 -7.22 -3.76
CA LEU A 130 -16.65 -6.32 -4.23
C LEU A 130 -17.24 -4.96 -4.67
N GLU A 131 -18.37 -4.97 -5.38
CA GLU A 131 -19.10 -3.75 -5.74
C GLU A 131 -19.52 -2.92 -4.51
N GLU A 132 -20.00 -3.57 -3.45
CA GLU A 132 -20.35 -2.89 -2.20
C GLU A 132 -19.12 -2.22 -1.56
N VAL A 133 -18.01 -2.94 -1.47
CA VAL A 133 -16.74 -2.43 -0.96
C VAL A 133 -16.26 -1.23 -1.77
N LEU A 134 -16.33 -1.30 -3.10
CA LEU A 134 -15.91 -0.21 -3.99
C LEU A 134 -16.82 1.01 -3.85
N LYS A 135 -18.13 0.82 -3.72
CA LYS A 135 -19.09 1.90 -3.47
C LYS A 135 -18.79 2.60 -2.14
N ASP A 136 -18.51 1.84 -1.09
CA ASP A 136 -18.14 2.40 0.20
C ASP A 136 -16.83 3.18 0.12
N LEU A 137 -15.83 2.65 -0.60
CA LEU A 137 -14.55 3.32 -0.83
C LEU A 137 -14.73 4.65 -1.59
N GLN A 138 -15.54 4.65 -2.65
CA GLN A 138 -15.89 5.85 -3.41
C GLN A 138 -16.59 6.90 -2.54
N SER A 139 -17.46 6.47 -1.61
CA SER A 139 -18.09 7.38 -0.66
C SER A 139 -17.04 8.09 0.22
N LYS A 140 -16.05 7.36 0.75
CA LYS A 140 -14.98 7.94 1.60
C LYS A 140 -14.12 8.94 0.85
N ARG A 141 -13.92 8.73 -0.45
CA ARG A 141 -13.14 9.64 -1.31
C ARG A 141 -13.85 10.98 -1.53
N THR A 142 -15.18 10.96 -1.64
CA THR A 142 -15.99 12.16 -1.87
C THR A 142 -16.15 13.02 -0.62
N PHE A 143 -16.16 12.42 0.58
CA PHE A 143 -16.45 13.10 1.85
C PHE A 143 -15.21 13.33 2.74
N GLN A 144 -14.09 13.82 2.18
CA GLN A 144 -12.85 14.09 2.93
C GLN A 144 -12.39 15.55 2.85
#